data_AF-A0A1F6EYA5-F1
#
_entry.id   AF-A0A1F6EYA5-F1
#
_cell.length_a   1.000
_cell.length_b   1.000
_cell.length_c   1.000
_cell.angle_alpha   90.00
_cell.angle_beta   90.00
_cell.angle_gamma   90.00
#
_symmetry.space_group_name_H-M   'P 1'
#
loop_
_entity.id
_entity.type
_entity.pdbx_description
1 polymer ?
#
loop_
_entity_poly.entity_id
_entity_poly.type
_entity_poly.pdbx_seq_one_letter_code
_entity_poly.pdbx_strand_id
1 'polypeptide(L)'
;MVVLAIITVIMLVVLTSQSTFNKTIVLANTAYDIALTIRSAETFGLSSRVLSIATANTGYGINFQKTTPESFTLFADSYPGIGQPGLCHPPPVNDPTGPNAKPGNCSYDAVQGEKVTTYTLGNGITVDDFCAYNGAWSCANSDSLASLDIVFVRSTSEPFISVNGAYSLVTPATAACLKVTSRQGGARFVYIGASGIITANATSCP
;
A
#
# COMPACT_ATOMS: atom_id res chain seq x y z
N MET A 1 -55.22 -10.76 -5.38
CA MET A 1 -54.65 -9.45 -4.95
C MET A 1 -53.68 -9.60 -3.77
N VAL A 2 -54.02 -10.33 -2.71
CA VAL A 2 -53.15 -10.51 -1.51
C VAL A 2 -51.79 -11.18 -1.83
N VAL A 3 -51.79 -12.23 -2.66
CA VAL A 3 -50.55 -12.97 -2.98
C VAL A 3 -49.53 -12.10 -3.74
N LEU A 4 -50.00 -11.27 -4.68
CA LEU A 4 -49.15 -10.34 -5.43
C LEU A 4 -48.50 -9.30 -4.50
N ALA A 5 -49.25 -8.80 -3.51
CA ALA A 5 -48.74 -7.85 -2.53
C ALA A 5 -47.64 -8.46 -1.65
N ILE A 6 -47.76 -9.74 -1.27
CA ILE A 6 -46.75 -10.41 -0.46
C ILE A 6 -45.47 -10.68 -1.27
N ILE A 7 -45.61 -11.10 -2.54
CA ILE A 7 -44.45 -11.38 -3.41
C ILE A 7 -43.64 -10.10 -3.68
N THR A 8 -44.30 -8.97 -3.96
CA THR A 8 -43.59 -7.70 -4.21
C THR A 8 -42.84 -7.21 -2.97
N VAL A 9 -43.42 -7.36 -1.78
CA VAL A 9 -42.77 -7.01 -0.52
C VAL A 9 -41.53 -7.88 -0.26
N ILE A 10 -41.64 -9.20 -0.45
CA ILE A 10 -40.51 -10.11 -0.26
C ILE A 10 -39.39 -9.84 -1.29
N MET A 11 -39.75 -9.59 -2.56
CA MET A 11 -38.76 -9.23 -3.59
C MET A 11 -38.01 -7.94 -3.27
N LEU A 12 -38.70 -6.93 -2.72
CA LEU A 12 -38.06 -5.66 -2.32
C LEU A 12 -37.01 -5.88 -1.21
N VAL A 13 -37.36 -6.68 -0.19
CA VAL A 13 -36.44 -7.03 0.90
C VAL A 13 -35.24 -7.85 0.39
N VAL A 14 -35.49 -8.79 -0.52
CA VAL A 14 -34.42 -9.62 -1.11
C VAL A 14 -33.50 -8.80 -2.02
N LEU A 15 -34.03 -7.88 -2.81
CA LEU A 15 -33.22 -7.05 -3.71
C LEU A 15 -32.32 -6.06 -2.94
N THR A 16 -32.88 -5.44 -1.89
CA THR A 16 -32.12 -4.49 -1.03
C THR A 16 -31.05 -5.18 -0.20
N SER A 17 -31.31 -6.40 0.30
CA SER A 17 -30.31 -7.20 1.02
C SER A 17 -29.19 -7.71 0.11
N GLN A 18 -29.52 -8.20 -1.09
CA GLN A 18 -28.51 -8.67 -2.06
C GLN A 18 -27.57 -7.54 -2.52
N SER A 19 -28.09 -6.33 -2.75
CA SER A 19 -27.26 -5.18 -3.14
C SER A 19 -26.26 -4.79 -2.05
N THR A 20 -26.70 -4.75 -0.78
CA THR A 20 -25.83 -4.38 0.35
C THR A 20 -24.77 -5.45 0.64
N PHE A 21 -25.14 -6.73 0.53
CA PHE A 21 -24.24 -7.86 0.74
C PHE A 21 -23.13 -7.91 -0.31
N ASN A 22 -23.48 -7.77 -1.59
CA ASN A 22 -22.52 -7.81 -2.68
C ASN A 22 -21.47 -6.69 -2.54
N LYS A 23 -21.90 -5.45 -2.22
CA LYS A 23 -20.99 -4.32 -1.97
C LYS A 23 -20.00 -4.59 -0.83
N THR A 24 -20.51 -5.13 0.29
CA THR A 24 -19.70 -5.37 1.49
C THR A 24 -18.64 -6.43 1.25
N ILE A 25 -18.98 -7.50 0.53
CA ILE A 25 -18.04 -8.57 0.19
C ILE A 25 -16.97 -8.08 -0.78
N VAL A 26 -17.36 -7.41 -1.86
CA VAL A 26 -16.38 -6.94 -2.84
C VAL A 26 -15.40 -5.96 -2.18
N LEU A 27 -15.89 -5.04 -1.35
CA LEU A 27 -15.02 -4.10 -0.63
C LEU A 27 -14.11 -4.80 0.40
N ALA A 28 -14.63 -5.79 1.13
CA ALA A 28 -13.83 -6.58 2.05
C ALA A 28 -12.73 -7.36 1.31
N ASN A 29 -13.08 -8.02 0.20
CA ASN A 29 -12.12 -8.76 -0.62
C ASN A 29 -11.03 -7.82 -1.14
N THR A 30 -11.36 -6.62 -1.63
CA THR A 30 -10.33 -5.66 -2.07
C THR A 30 -9.40 -5.20 -0.95
N ALA A 31 -9.91 -4.99 0.27
CA ALA A 31 -9.07 -4.64 1.42
C ALA A 31 -8.15 -5.79 1.82
N TYR A 32 -8.64 -7.03 1.73
CA TYR A 32 -7.82 -8.23 1.93
C TYR A 32 -6.78 -8.41 0.83
N ASP A 33 -7.13 -8.16 -0.43
CA ASP A 33 -6.20 -8.24 -1.56
C ASP A 33 -5.08 -7.21 -1.40
N ILE A 34 -5.38 -5.96 -1.01
CA ILE A 34 -4.36 -4.94 -0.69
C ILE A 34 -3.48 -5.40 0.48
N ALA A 35 -4.06 -5.90 1.57
CA ALA A 35 -3.27 -6.40 2.69
C ALA A 35 -2.39 -7.59 2.30
N LEU A 36 -2.87 -8.45 1.40
CA LEU A 36 -2.12 -9.59 0.89
C LEU A 36 -0.99 -9.14 -0.03
N THR A 37 -1.21 -8.15 -0.90
CA THR A 37 -0.12 -7.61 -1.75
C THR A 37 0.96 -6.97 -0.88
N ILE A 38 0.62 -6.22 0.17
CA ILE A 38 1.61 -5.67 1.13
C ILE A 38 2.44 -6.80 1.76
N ARG A 39 1.80 -7.88 2.22
CA ARG A 39 2.52 -9.06 2.75
C ARG A 39 3.40 -9.75 1.71
N SER A 40 2.98 -9.75 0.44
CA SER A 40 3.81 -10.28 -0.64
C SER A 40 5.03 -9.41 -0.88
N ALA A 41 4.89 -8.08 -0.82
CA ALA A 41 5.99 -7.12 -0.90
C ALA A 41 6.97 -7.30 0.25
N GLU A 42 6.47 -7.47 1.48
CA GLU A 42 7.29 -7.82 2.66
C GLU A 42 8.09 -9.10 2.42
N THR A 43 7.43 -10.17 1.97
CA THR A 43 8.08 -11.44 1.67
C THR A 43 9.16 -11.30 0.60
N PHE A 44 8.92 -10.49 -0.44
CA PHE A 44 9.88 -10.24 -1.52
C PHE A 44 11.08 -9.40 -1.05
N GLY A 45 10.84 -8.37 -0.23
CA GLY A 45 11.88 -7.55 0.38
C GLY A 45 12.77 -8.37 1.33
N LEU A 46 12.16 -9.18 2.21
CA LEU A 46 12.87 -10.04 3.16
C LEU A 46 13.69 -11.14 2.47
N SER A 47 13.13 -11.75 1.41
CA SER A 47 13.76 -12.86 0.70
C SER A 47 14.86 -12.43 -0.30
N SER A 48 15.04 -11.12 -0.53
CA SER A 48 15.99 -10.54 -1.50
C SER A 48 15.90 -11.21 -2.88
N ARG A 49 15.14 -10.61 -3.80
CA ARG A 49 15.15 -11.03 -5.21
C ARG A 49 16.18 -10.21 -6.00
N VAL A 50 16.79 -10.88 -6.98
CA VAL A 50 17.69 -10.24 -7.93
C VAL A 50 16.83 -9.69 -9.06
N LEU A 51 16.77 -8.36 -9.22
CA LEU A 51 16.08 -7.72 -10.34
C LEU A 51 16.98 -7.68 -11.59
N SER A 52 18.29 -7.56 -11.39
CA SER A 52 19.31 -7.64 -12.44
C SER A 52 20.65 -8.11 -11.87
N ILE A 53 21.56 -8.59 -12.72
CA ILE A 53 22.91 -9.04 -12.32
C ILE A 53 23.69 -7.94 -11.56
N ALA A 54 23.36 -6.67 -11.78
CA ALA A 54 23.98 -5.51 -11.13
C ALA A 54 23.20 -4.97 -9.92
N THR A 55 22.02 -5.51 -9.60
CA THR A 55 21.16 -5.04 -8.49
C THR A 55 20.68 -6.23 -7.66
N ALA A 56 21.48 -6.63 -6.67
CA ALA A 56 21.12 -7.64 -5.67
C ALA A 56 20.58 -6.96 -4.39
N ASN A 57 19.67 -7.64 -3.68
CA ASN A 57 19.07 -7.17 -2.41
C ASN A 57 18.26 -5.85 -2.48
N THR A 58 17.58 -5.57 -3.59
CA THR A 58 16.63 -4.44 -3.70
C THR A 58 15.43 -4.61 -2.76
N GLY A 59 14.94 -3.50 -2.22
CA GLY A 59 13.69 -3.45 -1.47
C GLY A 59 12.48 -3.66 -2.35
N TYR A 60 11.40 -4.20 -1.79
CA TYR A 60 10.11 -4.26 -2.48
C TYR A 60 9.09 -3.45 -1.70
N GLY A 61 8.32 -2.65 -2.42
CA GLY A 61 7.33 -1.78 -1.81
C GLY A 61 6.09 -1.57 -2.65
N ILE A 62 5.11 -0.94 -2.03
CA ILE A 62 3.86 -0.56 -2.69
C ILE A 62 3.70 0.94 -2.64
N ASN A 63 3.40 1.51 -3.80
CA ASN A 63 3.15 2.93 -4.01
C ASN A 63 1.66 3.17 -4.20
N PHE A 64 1.14 4.11 -3.42
CA PHE A 64 -0.19 4.69 -3.57
C PHE A 64 -0.04 6.13 -4.04
N GLN A 65 -0.81 6.54 -5.05
CA GLN A 65 -0.82 7.90 -5.57
C GLN A 65 -2.22 8.48 -5.50
N LYS A 66 -2.31 9.76 -5.12
CA LYS A 66 -3.57 10.50 -5.14
C LYS A 66 -4.12 10.71 -6.54
N THR A 67 -3.24 10.78 -7.54
CA THR A 67 -3.60 10.96 -8.97
C THR A 67 -4.27 9.73 -9.57
N THR A 68 -3.98 8.53 -9.06
CA THR A 68 -4.51 7.27 -9.56
C THR A 68 -5.15 6.45 -8.44
N PRO A 69 -6.30 6.88 -7.89
CA PRO A 69 -6.92 6.22 -6.73
C PRO A 69 -7.50 4.84 -7.07
N GLU A 70 -7.66 4.53 -8.36
CA GLU A 70 -8.14 3.23 -8.88
C GLU A 70 -7.01 2.20 -9.05
N SER A 71 -5.76 2.53 -8.74
CA SER A 71 -4.64 1.60 -8.90
C SER A 71 -3.51 1.83 -7.91
N PHE A 72 -2.82 0.76 -7.54
CA PHE A 72 -1.58 0.82 -6.77
C PHE A 72 -0.49 0.03 -7.47
N THR A 73 0.77 0.41 -7.25
CA THR A 73 1.91 -0.19 -7.96
C THR A 73 2.83 -0.89 -6.98
N LEU A 74 3.10 -2.17 -7.22
CA LEU A 74 4.20 -2.89 -6.61
C LEU A 74 5.48 -2.52 -7.37
N PHE A 75 6.50 -2.10 -6.64
CA PHE A 75 7.77 -1.68 -7.19
C PHE A 75 8.95 -2.35 -6.47
N ALA A 76 10.08 -2.37 -7.16
CA ALA A 76 11.37 -2.81 -6.66
C ALA A 76 12.29 -1.58 -6.59
N ASP A 77 12.57 -1.17 -5.36
CA ASP A 77 13.37 0.01 -5.00
C ASP A 77 14.85 -0.28 -5.30
N SER A 78 15.23 0.02 -6.53
CA SER A 78 16.54 -0.28 -7.11
C SER A 78 17.32 0.98 -7.44
N TYR A 79 16.68 2.13 -7.32
CA TYR A 79 17.25 3.45 -7.52
C TYR A 79 17.24 4.23 -6.20
N PRO A 80 18.36 4.88 -5.84
CA PRO A 80 19.64 4.88 -6.52
C PRO A 80 20.34 3.52 -6.46
N GLY A 81 21.11 3.22 -7.51
CA GLY A 81 21.81 1.94 -7.66
C GLY A 81 22.92 1.70 -6.62
N ILE A 82 23.54 0.52 -6.69
CA ILE A 82 24.60 0.12 -5.77
C ILE A 82 25.75 1.14 -5.75
N GLY A 83 26.25 1.47 -4.56
CA GLY A 83 27.37 2.41 -4.38
C GLY A 83 26.97 3.87 -4.18
N GLN A 84 25.69 4.20 -4.27
CA GLN A 84 25.15 5.50 -3.87
C GLN A 84 24.57 5.43 -2.45
N PRO A 85 24.58 6.53 -1.68
CA PRO A 85 23.95 6.56 -0.37
C PRO A 85 22.45 6.31 -0.51
N GLY A 86 22.01 5.09 -0.21
CA GLY A 86 20.60 4.78 0.00
C GLY A 86 20.05 5.64 1.13
N LEU A 87 18.93 6.29 0.87
CA LEU A 87 18.41 7.36 1.74
C LEU A 87 17.73 6.82 3.00
N CYS A 88 17.23 5.59 2.95
CA CYS A 88 16.51 4.95 4.04
C CYS A 88 17.31 3.86 4.77
N HIS A 89 18.25 3.21 4.07
CA HIS A 89 19.25 2.35 4.66
C HIS A 89 20.63 2.87 4.28
N PRO A 90 21.42 3.40 5.23
CA PRO A 90 22.78 3.82 4.90
C PRO A 90 23.54 2.60 4.36
N PRO A 91 24.25 2.72 3.22
CA PRO A 91 25.09 1.63 2.75
C PRO A 91 26.14 1.30 3.82
N PRO A 92 26.64 0.06 3.88
CA PRO A 92 27.74 -0.26 4.76
C PRO A 92 28.89 0.71 4.47
N VAL A 93 29.30 1.50 5.47
CA VAL A 93 30.27 2.61 5.30
C VAL A 93 31.63 2.17 4.74
N ASN A 94 31.91 0.87 4.77
CA ASN A 94 33.16 0.27 4.31
C ASN A 94 33.02 -0.59 3.06
N ASP A 95 31.79 -0.84 2.56
CA ASP A 95 31.57 -1.68 1.37
C ASP A 95 30.25 -1.33 0.64
N PRO A 96 30.18 -0.17 -0.04
CA PRO A 96 28.98 0.28 -0.76
C PRO A 96 28.59 -0.61 -1.95
N THR A 97 29.53 -1.44 -2.39
CA THR A 97 29.41 -2.37 -3.54
C THR A 97 29.38 -3.83 -3.13
N GLY A 98 29.37 -4.09 -1.83
CA GLY A 98 29.44 -5.43 -1.28
C GLY A 98 28.19 -6.26 -1.56
N PRO A 99 28.26 -7.59 -1.41
CA PRO A 99 27.08 -8.46 -1.50
C PRO A 99 25.97 -8.12 -0.50
N ASN A 100 26.28 -7.32 0.53
CA ASN A 100 25.36 -6.85 1.56
C ASN A 100 24.87 -5.41 1.32
N ALA A 101 25.31 -4.76 0.25
CA ALA A 101 24.81 -3.44 -0.12
C ALA A 101 23.32 -3.54 -0.48
N LYS A 102 22.54 -2.62 0.09
CA LYS A 102 21.12 -2.47 -0.19
C LYS A 102 20.99 -1.20 -1.06
N PRO A 103 20.60 -1.31 -2.33
CA PRO A 103 20.28 -0.16 -3.17
C PRO A 103 18.86 0.34 -2.86
N GLY A 104 18.57 1.60 -3.20
CA GLY A 104 17.23 2.18 -3.03
C GLY A 104 17.13 3.41 -2.14
N ASN A 105 16.05 4.18 -2.31
CA ASN A 105 15.72 5.38 -1.52
C ASN A 105 14.41 5.23 -0.71
N CYS A 106 13.82 4.04 -0.71
CA CYS A 106 12.53 3.70 -0.11
C CYS A 106 11.37 4.54 -0.64
N SER A 107 11.44 4.95 -1.90
CA SER A 107 10.34 5.62 -2.60
C SER A 107 10.20 5.05 -4.00
N TYR A 108 9.05 5.28 -4.62
CA TYR A 108 8.81 4.80 -5.97
C TYR A 108 9.26 5.83 -7.02
N ASP A 109 10.27 5.46 -7.81
CA ASP A 109 10.77 6.25 -8.92
C ASP A 109 10.22 5.72 -10.27
N ALA A 110 9.09 6.28 -10.70
CA ALA A 110 8.38 5.86 -11.92
C ALA A 110 9.24 5.91 -13.21
N VAL A 111 10.25 6.79 -13.25
CA VAL A 111 11.12 6.99 -14.42
C VAL A 111 12.27 5.97 -14.48
N GLN A 112 12.62 5.34 -13.35
CA GLN A 112 13.82 4.51 -13.22
C GLN A 112 13.57 3.01 -13.46
N GLY A 113 12.37 2.64 -13.91
CA GLY A 113 12.07 1.24 -14.26
C GLY A 113 11.82 0.32 -13.07
N GLU A 114 11.55 0.89 -11.89
CA GLU A 114 11.29 0.15 -10.64
C GLU A 114 9.94 -0.57 -10.60
N LYS A 115 9.06 -0.25 -11.56
CA LYS A 115 7.72 -0.81 -11.64
C LYS A 115 7.77 -2.31 -11.89
N VAL A 116 7.28 -3.09 -10.93
CA VAL A 116 7.14 -4.55 -11.06
C VAL A 116 5.77 -4.90 -11.61
N THR A 117 4.71 -4.40 -10.97
CA THR A 117 3.33 -4.71 -11.37
C THR A 117 2.38 -3.61 -10.89
N THR A 118 1.44 -3.22 -11.74
CA THR A 118 0.34 -2.32 -11.35
C THR A 118 -0.94 -3.14 -11.17
N TYR A 119 -1.57 -2.96 -10.01
CA TYR A 119 -2.86 -3.57 -9.68
C TYR A 119 -3.95 -2.53 -9.84
N THR A 120 -4.93 -2.81 -10.69
CA THR A 120 -6.12 -1.97 -10.86
C THR A 120 -7.24 -2.50 -9.98
N LEU A 121 -7.86 -1.62 -9.20
CA LEU A 121 -9.01 -1.90 -8.37
C LEU A 121 -10.25 -1.96 -9.27
N GLY A 122 -10.89 -3.13 -9.33
CA GLY A 122 -12.13 -3.32 -10.09
C GLY A 122 -13.36 -2.77 -9.38
N ASN A 123 -14.51 -2.86 -10.04
CA ASN A 123 -15.84 -2.60 -9.45
C ASN A 123 -16.06 -1.18 -8.91
N GLY A 124 -15.33 -0.18 -9.44
CA GLY A 124 -15.44 1.22 -9.02
C GLY A 124 -15.02 1.43 -7.56
N ILE A 125 -14.06 0.64 -7.10
CA ILE A 125 -13.42 0.77 -5.80
C ILE A 125 -12.17 1.64 -5.96
N THR A 126 -11.98 2.53 -5.00
CA THR A 126 -10.89 3.50 -5.00
C THR A 126 -10.25 3.60 -3.62
N VAL A 127 -8.96 3.89 -3.59
CA VAL A 127 -8.30 4.39 -2.39
C VAL A 127 -8.68 5.86 -2.25
N ASP A 128 -9.65 6.14 -1.39
CA ASP A 128 -10.21 7.48 -1.17
C ASP A 128 -9.24 8.37 -0.39
N ASP A 129 -8.59 7.79 0.61
CA ASP A 129 -7.63 8.50 1.44
C ASP A 129 -6.51 7.55 1.86
N PHE A 130 -5.34 8.12 2.07
CA PHE A 130 -4.22 7.45 2.68
C PHE A 130 -3.50 8.41 3.59
N CYS A 131 -3.15 7.95 4.78
CA CYS A 131 -2.56 8.73 5.84
C CYS A 131 -1.26 8.10 6.29
N ALA A 132 -0.30 8.93 6.67
CA ALA A 132 0.92 8.54 7.36
C ALA A 132 0.95 9.18 8.75
N TYR A 133 1.54 8.50 9.72
CA TYR A 133 1.71 8.99 11.07
C TYR A 133 3.18 9.28 11.36
N ASN A 134 3.50 10.53 11.69
CA ASN A 134 4.84 10.98 12.05
C ASN A 134 4.73 11.97 13.22
N GLY A 135 4.38 11.46 14.40
CA GLY A 135 3.99 12.28 15.57
C GLY A 135 2.59 12.91 15.44
N ALA A 136 2.15 13.22 14.23
CA ALA A 136 0.79 13.59 13.86
C ALA A 136 0.36 12.83 12.59
N TRP A 137 -0.95 12.68 12.41
CA TRP A 137 -1.51 12.11 11.19
C TRP A 137 -1.52 13.16 10.08
N SER A 138 -1.04 12.77 8.91
CA SER A 138 -1.13 13.56 7.69
C SER A 138 -1.77 12.71 6.60
N CYS A 139 -2.89 13.18 6.04
CA CYS A 139 -3.66 12.43 5.05
C CYS A 139 -3.68 13.09 3.67
N ALA A 140 -3.99 12.31 2.64
CA ALA A 140 -4.06 12.78 1.26
C ALA A 140 -5.13 13.85 1.08
N ASN A 141 -6.28 13.72 1.75
CA ASN A 141 -7.37 14.68 1.61
C ASN A 141 -7.27 15.90 2.55
N SER A 142 -6.67 15.77 3.73
CA SER A 142 -6.56 16.87 4.71
C SER A 142 -5.26 17.67 4.61
N ASP A 143 -4.12 17.01 4.37
CA ASP A 143 -2.79 17.59 4.64
C ASP A 143 -1.86 17.62 3.41
N SER A 144 -2.39 17.41 2.20
CA SER A 144 -1.68 17.46 0.90
C SER A 144 -0.73 16.29 0.60
N LEU A 145 -0.95 15.10 1.15
CA LEU A 145 -0.20 13.92 0.72
C LEU A 145 -0.57 13.53 -0.73
N ALA A 146 0.43 13.48 -1.60
CA ALA A 146 0.30 13.13 -3.01
C ALA A 146 0.65 11.66 -3.28
N SER A 147 1.59 11.10 -2.51
CA SER A 147 1.95 9.69 -2.59
C SER A 147 2.35 9.12 -1.22
N LEU A 148 2.17 7.81 -1.09
CA LEU A 148 2.57 7.02 0.07
C LEU A 148 3.27 5.76 -0.44
N ASP A 149 4.50 5.56 0.02
CA ASP A 149 5.29 4.37 -0.28
C ASP A 149 5.53 3.57 1.00
N ILE A 150 5.36 2.26 0.90
CA ILE A 150 5.65 1.33 2.00
C ILE A 150 6.64 0.31 1.45
N VAL A 151 7.89 0.39 1.89
CA VAL A 151 9.00 -0.42 1.38
C VAL A 151 9.51 -1.37 2.45
N PHE A 152 9.73 -2.62 2.07
CA PHE A 152 10.34 -3.64 2.89
C PHE A 152 11.68 -4.03 2.29
N VAL A 153 12.69 -4.11 3.14
CA VAL A 153 14.06 -4.48 2.74
C VAL A 153 14.52 -5.67 3.55
N ARG A 154 15.52 -6.38 3.01
CA ARG A 154 16.11 -7.53 3.69
C ARG A 154 16.58 -7.16 5.09
N SER A 155 16.50 -8.14 5.99
CA SER A 155 16.97 -8.11 7.39
C SER A 155 16.18 -7.23 8.36
N THR A 156 15.08 -6.62 7.93
CA THR A 156 14.20 -5.80 8.78
C THR A 156 12.74 -6.10 8.46
N SER A 157 11.94 -6.46 9.46
CA SER A 157 10.48 -6.60 9.32
C SER A 157 9.74 -5.26 9.43
N GLU A 158 10.44 -4.20 9.81
CA GLU A 158 9.89 -2.85 9.91
C GLU A 158 9.79 -2.23 8.50
N PRO A 159 8.60 -1.78 8.07
CA PRO A 159 8.46 -1.06 6.81
C PRO A 159 9.07 0.34 6.89
N PHE A 160 9.76 0.71 5.82
CA PHE A 160 10.14 2.08 5.54
C PHE A 160 8.95 2.78 4.87
N ILE A 161 8.34 3.71 5.59
CA ILE A 161 7.19 4.47 5.09
C ILE A 161 7.67 5.83 4.61
N SER A 162 7.54 6.10 3.31
CA SER A 162 7.91 7.37 2.71
C SER A 162 6.66 8.11 2.22
N VAL A 163 6.71 9.44 2.28
CA VAL A 163 5.59 10.32 1.96
C VAL A 163 6.02 11.28 0.87
N ASN A 164 5.16 11.52 -0.12
CA ASN A 164 5.44 12.42 -1.24
C ASN A 164 6.74 12.08 -2.00
N GLY A 165 7.09 10.80 -2.11
CA GLY A 165 8.28 10.33 -2.81
C GLY A 165 9.59 10.67 -2.09
N ALA A 166 9.55 10.92 -0.79
CA ALA A 166 10.74 11.19 0.02
C ALA A 166 10.68 10.46 1.36
N TYR A 167 11.77 9.76 1.69
CA TYR A 167 11.94 9.12 2.99
C TYR A 167 12.71 10.04 3.96
N SER A 168 12.26 10.14 5.21
CA SER A 168 12.92 10.92 6.28
C SER A 168 13.54 9.98 7.32
N LEU A 169 14.87 10.04 7.46
CA LEU A 169 15.60 9.32 8.53
C LEU A 169 15.44 9.97 9.91
N VAL A 170 15.17 11.28 9.95
CA VAL A 170 15.10 12.05 11.20
C VAL A 170 13.72 11.94 11.83
N THR A 171 12.69 11.92 10.99
CA THR A 171 11.28 11.82 11.38
C THR A 171 10.58 10.80 10.48
N PRO A 172 10.87 9.49 10.64
CA PRO A 172 10.23 8.46 9.84
C PRO A 172 8.74 8.35 10.20
N ALA A 173 7.90 8.07 9.21
CA ALA A 173 6.52 7.72 9.46
C ALA A 173 6.45 6.33 10.11
N THR A 174 5.75 6.20 11.23
CA THR A 174 5.68 4.96 12.02
C THR A 174 4.38 4.19 11.85
N ALA A 175 3.41 4.74 11.13
CA ALA A 175 2.20 4.02 10.75
C ALA A 175 1.63 4.60 9.47
N ALA A 176 0.86 3.79 8.75
CA ALA A 176 0.06 4.21 7.62
C ALA A 176 -1.36 3.66 7.73
N CYS A 177 -2.33 4.40 7.22
CA CYS A 177 -3.73 3.99 7.20
C CYS A 177 -4.33 4.30 5.83
N LEU A 178 -5.01 3.34 5.23
CA LEU A 178 -5.64 3.48 3.93
C LEU A 178 -7.15 3.36 4.09
N LYS A 179 -7.88 4.28 3.48
CA LYS A 179 -9.33 4.27 3.38
C LYS A 179 -9.73 3.87 1.97
N VAL A 180 -10.31 2.68 1.86
CA VAL A 180 -10.81 2.13 0.59
C VAL A 180 -12.31 2.30 0.57
N THR A 181 -12.85 2.89 -0.51
CA THR A 181 -14.28 3.15 -0.67
C THR A 181 -14.78 2.59 -1.99
N SER A 182 -16.08 2.30 -2.05
CA SER A 182 -16.77 2.02 -3.31
C SER A 182 -17.64 3.20 -3.71
N ARG A 183 -17.75 3.47 -5.02
CA ARG A 183 -18.74 4.43 -5.55
C ARG A 183 -20.18 4.11 -5.14
N GLN A 184 -20.47 2.87 -4.75
CA GLN A 184 -21.80 2.42 -4.34
C GLN A 184 -22.07 2.56 -2.82
N GLY A 185 -21.12 3.14 -2.08
CA GLY A 185 -21.15 3.33 -0.63
C GLY A 185 -20.40 2.25 0.16
N GLY A 186 -19.96 2.62 1.37
CA GLY A 186 -19.17 1.77 2.25
C GLY A 186 -17.68 2.11 2.22
N ALA A 187 -17.02 1.98 3.38
CA ALA A 187 -15.60 2.20 3.56
C ALA A 187 -14.99 1.01 4.32
N ARG A 188 -13.77 0.64 3.96
CA ARG A 188 -12.91 -0.28 4.71
C ARG A 188 -11.57 0.38 4.94
N PHE A 189 -10.94 0.01 6.05
CA PHE A 189 -9.69 0.61 6.48
C PHE A 189 -8.61 -0.46 6.57
N VAL A 190 -7.46 -0.18 5.95
CA VAL A 190 -6.27 -1.03 6.05
C VAL A 190 -5.22 -0.26 6.86
N TYR A 191 -4.78 -0.84 7.97
CA TYR A 191 -3.78 -0.23 8.85
C TYR A 191 -2.45 -0.97 8.73
N ILE A 192 -1.36 -0.22 8.66
CA ILE A 192 0.01 -0.69 8.63
C ILE A 192 0.77 -0.01 9.77
N GLY A 193 1.43 -0.78 10.63
CA GLY A 193 2.28 -0.27 11.70
C GLY A 193 3.78 -0.42 11.39
N ALA A 194 4.62 0.39 12.05
CA ALA A 194 6.08 0.33 11.97
C ALA A 194 6.67 -1.02 12.39
N SER A 195 5.94 -1.84 13.15
CA SER A 195 6.36 -3.19 13.53
C SER A 195 6.07 -4.25 12.45
N GLY A 196 5.62 -3.85 11.26
CA GLY A 196 5.20 -4.77 10.19
C GLY A 196 3.79 -5.34 10.40
N ILE A 197 3.02 -4.82 11.37
CA ILE A 197 1.62 -5.22 11.56
C ILE A 197 0.78 -4.74 10.38
N ILE A 198 0.05 -5.65 9.74
CA ILE A 198 -0.86 -5.35 8.63
C ILE A 198 -2.27 -5.85 8.99
N THR A 199 -3.21 -4.93 9.13
CA THR A 199 -4.61 -5.19 9.51
C THR A 199 -5.55 -4.73 8.40
N ALA A 200 -6.23 -5.67 7.73
CA ALA A 200 -7.11 -5.40 6.59
C ALA A 200 -8.52 -4.87 6.96
N ASN A 201 -8.87 -4.90 8.25
CA ASN A 201 -10.16 -4.47 8.75
C ASN A 201 -9.99 -3.63 10.02
N ALA A 202 -9.26 -2.53 9.89
CA ALA A 202 -9.15 -1.54 10.95
C ALA A 202 -10.52 -0.88 11.20
N THR A 203 -10.78 -0.47 12.44
CA THR A 203 -12.06 0.12 12.84
C THR A 203 -12.24 1.54 12.30
N SER A 204 -11.14 2.27 12.11
CA SER A 204 -11.12 3.64 11.59
C SER A 204 -9.71 4.03 11.14
N CYS A 205 -9.63 4.87 10.12
CA CYS A 205 -8.50 5.78 9.91
C CYS A 205 -8.86 7.16 10.50
N PRO A 206 -7.86 7.96 10.92
CA PRO A 206 -8.07 9.34 11.35
C PRO A 206 -8.67 10.22 10.25
#